data_AF-A0A1I1U003-F1
#
_entry.id   AF-A0A1I1U003-F1
#
_cell.length_a   1.000
_cell.length_b   1.000
_cell.length_c   1.000
_cell.angle_alpha   90.00
_cell.angle_beta   90.00
_cell.angle_gamma   90.00
#
_symmetry.space_group_name_H-M   'P 1'
#
loop_
_entity.id
_entity.type
_entity.pdbx_description
1 polymer ?
#
loop_
_entity_poly.entity_id
_entity_poly.type
_entity_poly.pdbx_seq_one_letter_code
_entity_poly.pdbx_strand_id
1 'polypeptide(L)'
;MPAMTLFARGAWPTVSLALAALLSGRASAATEPGSLQNPLEKSADCRKCHAFANPPEHADLPNVSPIAWAGGMMANAARDPVFWAGVAIAAQDMPGETASCVRCHAPRAFVAGRDGATVIDDLDPDDLAGVDCDLCHRMIDDGVTPPGDAHYTIDDIIGEAGDVPKQGPWSYDGGDKPMHSWVVGDLLGRSEHCGTCHDVTTGRDRLDAEGQPTGAKFNEQRTYSEWLGSAYAVEGPEFKSCQDCHMPAVDDVAGCAEFNSQGITHATGGRRHDLAGANRRMVEILKSLYGSAGSGDIDDAYFDVALAGIDLSLGAAATLEVTAPAEVDLLAGIDGWSVKVTNNTGHKLPSGYSEGRVMWLEVTASYMGEPVYGSGRWIAGQGLENDPQQRTYEAIAVHQQTGATNHLLLNDYWQVDSRIPPKGLQAGIETDPVGDRYTLLPDETWPHWDETTYAFGPARLVDLTPGQDDLLDLRVRLLYVINTPAYLEFLATENQTNSAGADAQALFPADPDPLVLAEWTASVPLRGLVEEGDTSGGDSSDGTSDGTGDAPTTGATSNGTGTSSSTGATPTGTTTDATDGATTSGQQGGGGGDGCGCRQSGPAGGLALLLLALGRRRRARG
;
A
#
# COMPACT_ATOMS: atom_id res chain seq x y z
N MET A 1 -61.67 72.65 3.78
CA MET A 1 -63.02 72.66 3.18
C MET A 1 -62.96 73.55 1.93
N PRO A 2 -63.55 73.20 0.77
CA PRO A 2 -64.52 72.13 0.42
C PRO A 2 -63.86 70.99 -0.40
N ALA A 3 -64.29 69.71 -0.29
CA ALA A 3 -65.44 68.99 -0.86
C ALA A 3 -65.20 68.51 -2.32
N MET A 4 -64.88 67.21 -2.53
CA MET A 4 -65.78 66.13 -3.01
C MET A 4 -66.27 66.38 -4.45
N THR A 5 -66.01 65.56 -5.47
CA THR A 5 -66.57 64.20 -5.64
C THR A 5 -66.07 63.50 -6.92
N LEU A 6 -66.22 62.16 -6.90
CA LEU A 6 -66.60 61.22 -7.96
C LEU A 6 -65.58 60.25 -8.59
N PHE A 7 -66.07 59.01 -8.62
CA PHE A 7 -65.49 57.71 -8.93
C PHE A 7 -64.97 57.56 -10.36
N ALA A 8 -63.83 56.88 -10.51
CA ALA A 8 -63.42 56.22 -11.75
C ALA A 8 -63.02 54.77 -11.48
N ARG A 9 -63.54 53.88 -12.33
CA ARG A 9 -63.36 52.43 -12.38
C ARG A 9 -61.90 52.09 -12.70
N GLY A 10 -61.30 51.17 -11.95
CA GLY A 10 -60.03 50.52 -12.28
C GLY A 10 -60.19 49.01 -12.15
N ALA A 11 -60.06 48.30 -13.26
CA ALA A 11 -60.09 46.84 -13.32
C ALA A 11 -58.94 46.23 -12.52
N TRP A 12 -59.23 45.24 -11.69
CA TRP A 12 -58.25 44.38 -11.05
C TRP A 12 -57.84 43.28 -12.04
N PRO A 13 -56.56 43.09 -12.36
CA PRO A 13 -56.14 41.86 -13.01
C PRO A 13 -56.12 40.75 -11.96
N THR A 14 -56.89 39.70 -12.21
CA THR A 14 -56.79 38.42 -11.56
C THR A 14 -55.37 37.89 -11.73
N VAL A 15 -54.59 37.87 -10.64
CA VAL A 15 -53.34 37.13 -10.58
C VAL A 15 -53.70 35.65 -10.61
N SER A 16 -53.57 35.04 -11.78
CA SER A 16 -53.53 33.59 -11.92
C SER A 16 -52.35 33.07 -11.09
N LEU A 17 -52.64 32.29 -10.05
CA LEU A 17 -51.67 31.39 -9.43
C LEU A 17 -51.21 30.40 -10.52
N ALA A 18 -50.13 30.74 -11.21
CA ALA A 18 -49.33 29.76 -11.91
C ALA A 18 -48.62 28.95 -10.82
N LEU A 19 -49.06 27.71 -10.64
CA LEU A 19 -48.35 26.69 -9.88
C LEU A 19 -47.00 26.48 -10.58
N ALA A 20 -45.98 27.23 -10.16
CA ALA A 20 -44.61 26.95 -10.52
C ALA A 20 -44.29 25.59 -9.90
N ALA A 21 -44.24 24.56 -10.73
CA ALA A 21 -43.60 23.31 -10.37
C ALA A 21 -42.20 23.68 -9.87
N LEU A 22 -41.98 23.49 -8.57
CA LEU A 22 -40.66 23.45 -7.99
C LEU A 22 -39.89 22.40 -8.79
N LEU A 23 -38.99 22.87 -9.66
CA LEU A 23 -37.82 22.10 -10.04
C LEU A 23 -37.09 21.85 -8.73
N SER A 24 -37.40 20.74 -8.08
CA SER A 24 -36.50 20.16 -7.10
C SER A 24 -35.17 20.01 -7.82
N GLY A 25 -34.21 20.88 -7.49
CA GLY A 25 -32.83 20.61 -7.81
C GLY A 25 -32.55 19.21 -7.29
N ARG A 26 -32.20 18.28 -8.17
CA ARG A 26 -31.57 17.04 -7.73
C ARG A 26 -30.28 17.49 -7.07
N ALA A 27 -30.26 17.53 -5.75
CA ALA A 27 -29.04 17.23 -5.04
C ALA A 27 -28.74 15.79 -5.46
N SER A 28 -27.84 15.60 -6.42
CA SER A 28 -27.26 14.29 -6.63
C SER A 28 -26.49 13.99 -5.36
N ALA A 29 -26.86 12.90 -4.71
CA ALA A 29 -26.11 12.30 -3.61
C ALA A 29 -25.39 11.08 -4.20
N ALA A 30 -24.32 10.66 -3.55
CA ALA A 30 -23.60 9.44 -3.94
C ALA A 30 -24.57 8.27 -4.15
N THR A 31 -24.24 7.33 -5.04
CA THR A 31 -25.12 6.18 -5.34
C THR A 31 -25.32 5.36 -4.07
N GLU A 32 -26.57 5.17 -3.66
CA GLU A 32 -26.94 4.45 -2.43
C GLU A 32 -27.24 2.97 -2.70
N PRO A 33 -27.20 2.11 -1.67
CA PRO A 33 -27.48 0.68 -1.82
C PRO A 33 -28.84 0.41 -2.46
N GLY A 34 -28.88 -0.48 -3.46
CA GLY A 34 -30.10 -0.89 -4.15
C GLY A 34 -30.78 0.21 -4.98
N SER A 35 -30.11 1.35 -5.21
CA SER A 35 -30.69 2.49 -5.92
C SER A 35 -30.59 2.40 -7.45
N LEU A 36 -29.71 1.55 -7.99
CA LEU A 36 -29.52 1.39 -9.44
C LEU A 36 -30.71 0.66 -10.09
N GLN A 37 -31.27 1.26 -11.14
CA GLN A 37 -32.28 0.65 -12.00
C GLN A 37 -31.67 -0.28 -13.04
N ASN A 38 -30.45 0.03 -13.50
CA ASN A 38 -29.68 -0.76 -14.44
C ASN A 38 -28.45 -1.33 -13.72
N PRO A 39 -28.49 -2.62 -13.31
CA PRO A 39 -27.40 -3.24 -12.57
C PRO A 39 -26.06 -3.15 -13.28
N LEU A 40 -24.97 -3.31 -12.52
CA LEU A 40 -23.63 -3.41 -13.10
C LEU A 40 -23.52 -4.66 -13.97
N GLU A 41 -22.93 -4.51 -15.16
CA GLU A 41 -22.53 -5.63 -16.02
C GLU A 41 -21.43 -6.45 -15.36
N LYS A 42 -21.31 -7.72 -15.77
CA LYS A 42 -20.31 -8.63 -15.22
C LYS A 42 -18.97 -8.39 -15.90
N SER A 43 -17.88 -8.42 -15.15
CA SER A 43 -16.52 -8.30 -15.72
C SER A 43 -16.25 -9.35 -16.80
N ALA A 44 -16.83 -10.55 -16.66
CA ALA A 44 -16.72 -11.63 -17.65
C ALA A 44 -17.26 -11.23 -19.04
N ASP A 45 -18.23 -10.32 -19.11
CA ASP A 45 -18.74 -9.80 -20.39
C ASP A 45 -17.74 -8.83 -21.04
N CYS A 46 -17.14 -7.94 -20.24
CA CYS A 46 -16.08 -7.03 -20.71
C CYS A 46 -14.86 -7.81 -21.24
N ARG A 47 -14.47 -8.88 -20.56
CA ARG A 47 -13.31 -9.72 -20.89
C ARG A 47 -13.39 -10.37 -22.27
N LYS A 48 -14.59 -10.54 -22.84
CA LYS A 48 -14.78 -11.06 -24.21
C LYS A 48 -14.07 -10.20 -25.26
N CYS A 49 -13.95 -8.89 -25.00
CA CYS A 49 -13.26 -7.93 -25.85
C CYS A 49 -11.96 -7.42 -25.23
N HIS A 50 -11.93 -7.18 -23.91
CA HIS A 50 -10.82 -6.51 -23.23
C HIS A 50 -9.79 -7.48 -22.64
N ALA A 51 -9.77 -8.74 -23.10
CA ALA A 51 -8.70 -9.69 -22.84
C ALA A 51 -8.04 -10.11 -24.16
N PHE A 52 -6.88 -9.55 -24.45
CA PHE A 52 -6.10 -9.86 -25.65
C PHE A 52 -4.60 -9.81 -25.36
N ALA A 53 -3.83 -10.51 -26.18
CA ALA A 53 -2.37 -10.48 -26.08
C ALA A 53 -1.82 -9.14 -26.59
N ASN A 54 -0.66 -8.74 -26.06
CA ASN A 54 0.07 -7.58 -26.56
C ASN A 54 0.33 -7.74 -28.08
N PRO A 55 0.08 -6.70 -28.88
CA PRO A 55 0.46 -6.72 -30.27
C PRO A 55 2.00 -6.63 -30.42
N PRO A 56 2.59 -7.04 -31.55
CA PRO A 56 4.04 -7.14 -31.72
C PRO A 56 4.83 -5.87 -31.38
N GLU A 57 4.26 -4.69 -31.63
CA GLU A 57 4.83 -3.38 -31.30
C GLU A 57 5.01 -3.14 -29.79
N HIS A 58 4.24 -3.84 -28.96
CA HIS A 58 4.24 -3.73 -27.49
C HIS A 58 4.68 -5.03 -26.81
N ALA A 59 5.38 -5.91 -27.54
CA ALA A 59 5.77 -7.23 -27.03
C ALA A 59 6.67 -7.16 -25.78
N ASP A 60 7.47 -6.10 -25.64
CA ASP A 60 8.40 -5.88 -24.52
C ASP A 60 7.74 -5.14 -23.33
N LEU A 61 6.50 -4.68 -23.49
CA LEU A 61 5.76 -4.03 -22.41
C LEU A 61 5.05 -5.08 -21.55
N PRO A 62 4.77 -4.76 -20.27
CA PRO A 62 3.75 -5.49 -19.51
C PRO A 62 2.39 -5.50 -20.23
N ASN A 63 1.47 -6.33 -19.75
CA ASN A 63 0.20 -6.57 -20.42
C ASN A 63 -0.57 -5.25 -20.68
N VAL A 64 -0.74 -4.89 -21.96
CA VAL A 64 -1.40 -3.64 -22.38
C VAL A 64 -2.91 -3.73 -22.32
N SER A 65 -3.44 -4.96 -22.29
CA SER A 65 -4.86 -5.23 -22.28
C SER A 65 -5.44 -4.97 -20.87
N PRO A 66 -6.65 -4.40 -20.75
CA PRO A 66 -7.26 -4.10 -19.45
C PRO A 66 -7.40 -5.32 -18.52
N ILE A 67 -7.33 -6.54 -19.06
CA ILE A 67 -7.32 -7.78 -18.28
C ILE A 67 -6.20 -7.86 -17.23
N ALA A 68 -5.13 -7.06 -17.33
CA ALA A 68 -4.09 -6.96 -16.30
C ALA A 68 -4.65 -6.73 -14.88
N TRP A 69 -5.82 -6.08 -14.78
CA TRP A 69 -6.56 -5.88 -13.52
C TRP A 69 -6.89 -7.18 -12.77
N ALA A 70 -7.17 -8.27 -13.48
CA ALA A 70 -7.86 -9.45 -12.95
C ALA A 70 -7.08 -10.19 -11.84
N GLY A 71 -5.75 -10.13 -11.85
CA GLY A 71 -4.92 -10.73 -10.80
C GLY A 71 -4.58 -9.77 -9.65
N GLY A 72 -4.84 -8.48 -9.80
CA GLY A 72 -4.50 -7.46 -8.82
C GLY A 72 -5.49 -7.41 -7.64
N MET A 73 -5.16 -6.59 -6.64
CA MET A 73 -6.01 -6.43 -5.46
C MET A 73 -7.36 -5.79 -5.76
N MET A 74 -7.48 -4.94 -6.78
CA MET A 74 -8.78 -4.35 -7.17
C MET A 74 -9.80 -5.43 -7.55
N ALA A 75 -9.40 -6.39 -8.39
CA ALA A 75 -10.25 -7.51 -8.82
C ALA A 75 -10.56 -8.54 -7.72
N ASN A 76 -9.80 -8.48 -6.63
CA ASN A 76 -9.84 -9.44 -5.55
C ASN A 76 -10.10 -8.80 -4.19
N ALA A 77 -10.54 -7.54 -4.15
CA ALA A 77 -10.77 -6.80 -2.92
C ALA A 77 -11.83 -7.47 -2.04
N ALA A 78 -12.87 -8.07 -2.65
CA ALA A 78 -13.90 -8.85 -2.00
C ALA A 78 -13.47 -10.29 -1.65
N ARG A 79 -12.35 -10.78 -2.21
CA ARG A 79 -11.79 -12.11 -1.93
C ARG A 79 -10.70 -12.09 -0.85
N ASP A 80 -10.29 -10.92 -0.41
CA ASP A 80 -9.20 -10.74 0.55
C ASP A 80 -9.61 -11.27 1.95
N PRO A 81 -9.00 -12.35 2.46
CA PRO A 81 -9.32 -12.90 3.78
C PRO A 81 -8.94 -11.97 4.94
N VAL A 82 -7.91 -11.13 4.79
CA VAL A 82 -7.53 -10.14 5.82
C VAL A 82 -8.57 -9.03 5.89
N PHE A 83 -9.12 -8.63 4.74
CA PHE A 83 -10.26 -7.69 4.72
C PHE A 83 -11.44 -8.22 5.54
N TRP A 84 -11.87 -9.47 5.32
CA TRP A 84 -12.98 -10.04 6.08
C TRP A 84 -12.68 -10.25 7.57
N ALA A 85 -11.42 -10.55 7.91
CA ALA A 85 -10.98 -10.56 9.31
C ALA A 85 -11.10 -9.17 9.94
N GLY A 86 -10.69 -8.11 9.24
CA GLY A 86 -10.86 -6.72 9.69
C GLY A 86 -12.33 -6.31 9.81
N VAL A 87 -13.19 -6.71 8.85
CA VAL A 87 -14.64 -6.47 8.91
C VAL A 87 -15.27 -7.16 10.13
N ALA A 88 -14.79 -8.35 10.51
CA ALA A 88 -15.27 -9.03 11.73
C ALA A 88 -14.95 -8.21 13.00
N ILE A 89 -13.75 -7.65 13.12
CA ILE A 89 -13.39 -6.74 14.23
C ILE A 89 -14.24 -5.46 14.18
N ALA A 90 -14.36 -4.83 13.01
CA ALA A 90 -15.14 -3.61 12.83
C ALA A 90 -16.63 -3.83 13.19
N ALA A 91 -17.22 -4.96 12.81
CA ALA A 91 -18.58 -5.32 13.15
C ALA A 91 -18.77 -5.60 14.66
N GLN A 92 -17.73 -6.08 15.36
CA GLN A 92 -17.72 -6.20 16.82
C GLN A 92 -17.67 -4.83 17.50
N ASP A 93 -16.83 -3.94 16.99
CA ASP A 93 -16.60 -2.61 17.56
C ASP A 93 -17.82 -1.70 17.40
N MET A 94 -18.38 -1.65 16.19
CA MET A 94 -19.53 -0.83 15.84
C MET A 94 -20.49 -1.58 14.91
N PRO A 95 -21.41 -2.40 15.46
CA PRO A 95 -22.37 -3.15 14.66
C PRO A 95 -23.21 -2.25 13.74
N GLY A 96 -23.24 -2.58 12.45
CA GLY A 96 -24.00 -1.84 11.42
C GLY A 96 -23.21 -0.72 10.72
N GLU A 97 -21.97 -0.44 11.14
CA GLU A 97 -21.13 0.63 10.57
C GLU A 97 -20.12 0.10 9.53
N THR A 98 -20.30 -1.12 9.01
CA THR A 98 -19.38 -1.77 8.03
C THR A 98 -19.81 -1.60 6.57
N ALA A 99 -20.92 -0.92 6.30
CA ALA A 99 -21.42 -0.71 4.93
C ALA A 99 -20.40 0.00 4.03
N SER A 100 -19.63 0.94 4.59
CA SER A 100 -18.54 1.63 3.88
C SER A 100 -17.41 0.68 3.47
N CYS A 101 -17.13 -0.35 4.27
CA CYS A 101 -16.15 -1.39 3.93
C CYS A 101 -16.59 -2.13 2.65
N VAL A 102 -17.85 -2.54 2.58
CA VAL A 102 -18.45 -3.20 1.41
C VAL A 102 -18.49 -2.26 0.21
N ARG A 103 -18.79 -0.97 0.43
CA ARG A 103 -18.79 0.07 -0.61
C ARG A 103 -17.44 0.18 -1.33
N CYS A 104 -16.33 0.10 -0.60
CA CYS A 104 -14.99 0.14 -1.17
C CYS A 104 -14.57 -1.22 -1.78
N HIS A 105 -14.79 -2.34 -1.07
CA HIS A 105 -14.16 -3.63 -1.38
C HIS A 105 -15.04 -4.58 -2.20
N ALA A 106 -16.36 -4.47 -2.10
CA ALA A 106 -17.34 -5.25 -2.87
C ALA A 106 -18.44 -4.32 -3.44
N PRO A 107 -18.08 -3.29 -4.23
CA PRO A 107 -19.01 -2.23 -4.67
C PRO A 107 -20.23 -2.76 -5.44
N ARG A 108 -20.11 -3.87 -6.20
CA ARG A 108 -21.27 -4.53 -6.82
C ARG A 108 -22.28 -5.00 -5.78
N ALA A 109 -21.83 -5.60 -4.68
CA ALA A 109 -22.69 -6.01 -3.59
C ALA A 109 -23.38 -4.80 -2.97
N PHE A 110 -22.62 -3.74 -2.70
CA PHE A 110 -23.15 -2.49 -2.15
C PHE A 110 -24.27 -1.92 -3.02
N VAL A 111 -24.03 -1.68 -4.31
CA VAL A 111 -25.06 -1.09 -5.19
C VAL A 111 -26.24 -2.03 -5.45
N ALA A 112 -26.05 -3.34 -5.28
CA ALA A 112 -27.13 -4.33 -5.32
C ALA A 112 -27.95 -4.42 -4.03
N GLY A 113 -27.61 -3.66 -2.98
CA GLY A 113 -28.32 -3.65 -1.70
C GLY A 113 -27.87 -4.73 -0.71
N ARG A 114 -26.63 -5.23 -0.85
CA ARG A 114 -25.95 -6.17 0.07
C ARG A 114 -24.86 -5.48 0.88
N ASP A 115 -25.05 -4.20 1.21
CA ASP A 115 -24.13 -3.39 2.00
C ASP A 115 -23.94 -3.90 3.44
N GLY A 116 -24.89 -4.68 3.96
CA GLY A 116 -24.79 -5.33 5.27
C GLY A 116 -23.92 -6.59 5.34
N ALA A 117 -23.19 -6.94 4.27
CA ALA A 117 -22.31 -8.10 4.24
C ALA A 117 -21.19 -7.95 5.29
N THR A 118 -21.02 -8.97 6.13
CA THR A 118 -19.96 -9.02 7.16
C THR A 118 -19.07 -10.24 7.02
N VAL A 119 -19.45 -11.17 6.15
CA VAL A 119 -18.65 -12.32 5.73
C VAL A 119 -18.73 -12.49 4.21
N ILE A 120 -17.74 -13.16 3.64
CA ILE A 120 -17.68 -13.44 2.20
C ILE A 120 -18.90 -14.25 1.70
N ASP A 121 -19.47 -15.10 2.56
CA ASP A 121 -20.65 -15.92 2.24
C ASP A 121 -21.95 -15.12 2.08
N ASP A 122 -21.97 -13.85 2.51
CA ASP A 122 -23.09 -12.94 2.28
C ASP A 122 -23.12 -12.41 0.83
N LEU A 123 -22.06 -12.67 0.04
CA LEU A 123 -21.89 -12.16 -1.30
C LEU A 123 -22.38 -13.13 -2.38
N ASP A 124 -22.92 -12.57 -3.47
CA ASP A 124 -23.19 -13.34 -4.68
C ASP A 124 -21.86 -13.62 -5.43
N PRO A 125 -21.76 -14.70 -6.24
CA PRO A 125 -20.52 -15.03 -6.95
C PRO A 125 -19.94 -13.90 -7.81
N ASP A 126 -20.79 -13.05 -8.40
CA ASP A 126 -20.36 -11.91 -9.22
C ASP A 126 -19.82 -10.74 -8.37
N ASP A 127 -20.14 -10.65 -7.08
CA ASP A 127 -19.63 -9.61 -6.18
C ASP A 127 -18.15 -9.82 -5.85
N LEU A 128 -17.70 -11.08 -5.93
CA LEU A 128 -16.31 -11.45 -5.67
C LEU A 128 -15.33 -10.79 -6.65
N ALA A 129 -15.81 -10.25 -7.78
CA ALA A 129 -14.99 -9.47 -8.71
C ALA A 129 -14.46 -8.13 -8.12
N GLY A 130 -14.83 -7.77 -6.89
CA GLY A 130 -14.28 -6.61 -6.19
C GLY A 130 -14.61 -5.29 -6.89
N VAL A 131 -13.60 -4.44 -7.06
CA VAL A 131 -13.69 -3.16 -7.77
C VAL A 131 -13.57 -3.42 -9.26
N ASP A 132 -14.71 -3.58 -9.93
CA ASP A 132 -14.77 -4.06 -11.31
C ASP A 132 -14.86 -2.99 -12.41
N CYS A 133 -14.76 -3.48 -13.65
CA CYS A 133 -14.81 -2.67 -14.87
C CYS A 133 -16.04 -1.76 -14.93
N ASP A 134 -17.24 -2.30 -14.71
CA ASP A 134 -18.46 -1.54 -14.95
C ASP A 134 -18.69 -0.47 -13.87
N LEU A 135 -18.23 -0.73 -12.64
CA LEU A 135 -18.18 0.30 -11.62
C LEU A 135 -17.31 1.48 -12.07
N CYS A 136 -16.01 1.25 -12.30
CA CYS A 136 -15.06 2.32 -12.64
C CYS A 136 -15.48 3.05 -13.92
N HIS A 137 -15.93 2.31 -14.93
CA HIS A 137 -16.34 2.86 -16.21
C HIS A 137 -17.77 3.42 -16.21
N ARG A 138 -18.51 3.42 -15.10
CA ARG A 138 -19.78 4.17 -14.97
C ARG A 138 -19.73 5.28 -13.93
N MET A 139 -18.62 5.44 -13.20
CA MET A 139 -18.45 6.55 -12.29
C MET A 139 -18.48 7.90 -13.02
N ILE A 140 -19.29 8.83 -12.53
CA ILE A 140 -19.43 10.18 -13.08
C ILE A 140 -19.14 11.23 -12.03
N ASP A 141 -18.70 12.40 -12.51
CA ASP A 141 -18.66 13.62 -11.72
C ASP A 141 -20.04 14.30 -11.80
N ASP A 142 -20.76 14.36 -10.67
CA ASP A 142 -22.04 15.05 -10.57
C ASP A 142 -21.91 16.52 -10.15
N GLY A 143 -20.67 17.00 -9.99
CA GLY A 143 -20.30 18.37 -9.63
C GLY A 143 -20.56 18.73 -8.17
N VAL A 144 -21.01 17.79 -7.33
CA VAL A 144 -21.38 18.06 -5.93
C VAL A 144 -20.84 17.02 -4.94
N THR A 145 -20.57 15.79 -5.37
CA THR A 145 -20.07 14.72 -4.53
C THR A 145 -18.55 14.74 -4.48
N PRO A 146 -17.92 15.05 -3.33
CA PRO A 146 -16.46 15.08 -3.21
C PRO A 146 -15.86 13.66 -3.20
N PRO A 147 -14.57 13.51 -3.56
CA PRO A 147 -13.86 12.25 -3.34
C PRO A 147 -13.79 11.89 -1.84
N GLY A 148 -13.79 10.60 -1.55
CA GLY A 148 -13.64 10.03 -0.23
C GLY A 148 -14.75 9.03 0.13
N ASP A 149 -14.45 8.09 1.03
CA ASP A 149 -15.37 7.10 1.61
C ASP A 149 -16.18 6.28 0.60
N ALA A 150 -15.61 6.09 -0.59
CA ALA A 150 -16.24 5.50 -1.77
C ALA A 150 -17.58 6.15 -2.14
N HIS A 151 -17.76 7.44 -1.88
CA HIS A 151 -18.92 8.23 -2.30
C HIS A 151 -18.94 8.46 -3.83
N TYR A 152 -18.94 7.39 -4.62
CA TYR A 152 -19.09 7.44 -6.06
C TYR A 152 -20.55 7.75 -6.45
N THR A 153 -20.71 8.44 -7.58
CA THR A 153 -21.96 8.52 -8.32
C THR A 153 -21.82 7.71 -9.60
N ILE A 154 -22.74 6.77 -9.83
CA ILE A 154 -22.77 5.85 -10.96
C ILE A 154 -23.82 6.30 -11.96
N ASP A 155 -23.45 6.37 -13.24
CA ASP A 155 -24.40 6.59 -14.32
C ASP A 155 -25.39 5.42 -14.39
N ASP A 156 -26.67 5.74 -14.44
CA ASP A 156 -27.78 4.78 -14.47
C ASP A 156 -28.77 5.13 -15.60
N ILE A 157 -28.34 5.95 -16.57
CA ILE A 157 -29.17 6.39 -17.69
C ILE A 157 -28.85 5.53 -18.90
N ILE A 158 -29.86 4.85 -19.43
CA ILE A 158 -29.75 4.12 -20.70
C ILE A 158 -29.50 5.12 -21.84
N GLY A 159 -28.40 4.91 -22.56
CA GLY A 159 -28.02 5.68 -23.74
C GLY A 159 -28.80 5.27 -24.99
N GLU A 160 -28.50 5.92 -26.11
CA GLU A 160 -29.22 5.70 -27.37
C GLU A 160 -29.11 4.26 -27.92
N ALA A 161 -28.04 3.53 -27.57
CA ALA A 161 -27.84 2.15 -28.01
C ALA A 161 -28.53 1.10 -27.12
N GLY A 162 -29.24 1.51 -26.06
CA GLY A 162 -30.05 0.62 -25.22
C GLY A 162 -29.34 0.03 -23.99
N ASP A 163 -28.13 0.48 -23.70
CA ASP A 163 -27.31 0.16 -22.53
C ASP A 163 -26.81 1.44 -21.83
N VAL A 164 -26.30 1.32 -20.60
CA VAL A 164 -25.69 2.45 -19.89
C VAL A 164 -24.30 2.72 -20.47
N PRO A 165 -24.01 3.95 -20.96
CA PRO A 165 -22.73 4.27 -21.57
C PRO A 165 -21.53 4.05 -20.63
N LYS A 166 -20.45 3.49 -21.18
CA LYS A 166 -19.18 3.35 -20.46
C LYS A 166 -18.30 4.59 -20.70
N GLN A 167 -17.78 5.15 -19.61
CA GLN A 167 -16.78 6.21 -19.60
C GLN A 167 -15.46 5.68 -20.14
N GLY A 168 -14.87 6.35 -21.12
CA GLY A 168 -13.57 5.99 -21.68
C GLY A 168 -12.82 7.21 -22.20
N PRO A 169 -11.57 7.04 -22.65
CA PRO A 169 -10.74 8.16 -23.12
C PRO A 169 -11.03 8.56 -24.57
N TRP A 170 -11.86 7.82 -25.30
CA TRP A 170 -11.97 7.94 -26.76
C TRP A 170 -13.35 8.35 -27.25
N SER A 171 -13.36 9.19 -28.29
CA SER A 171 -14.51 9.47 -29.13
C SER A 171 -14.43 8.66 -30.42
N TYR A 172 -15.57 8.15 -30.92
CA TYR A 172 -15.61 7.33 -32.13
C TYR A 172 -16.49 7.98 -33.20
N ASP A 173 -15.85 8.60 -34.21
CA ASP A 173 -16.52 9.36 -35.27
C ASP A 173 -16.66 8.59 -36.60
N GLY A 174 -16.39 7.28 -36.60
CA GLY A 174 -16.29 6.42 -37.79
C GLY A 174 -17.15 5.15 -37.78
N GLY A 175 -16.81 4.19 -38.64
CA GLY A 175 -17.49 2.88 -38.71
C GLY A 175 -17.04 1.91 -37.61
N ASP A 176 -15.78 2.02 -37.18
CA ASP A 176 -15.20 1.18 -36.12
C ASP A 176 -15.58 1.76 -34.76
N LYS A 177 -16.57 1.15 -34.13
CA LYS A 177 -17.19 1.60 -32.87
C LYS A 177 -17.19 0.44 -31.86
N PRO A 178 -17.18 0.73 -30.55
CA PRO A 178 -17.29 -0.31 -29.54
C PRO A 178 -18.67 -0.99 -29.60
N MET A 179 -18.75 -2.22 -29.11
CA MET A 179 -19.98 -3.03 -29.09
C MET A 179 -20.93 -2.70 -27.92
N HIS A 180 -20.72 -1.57 -27.26
CA HIS A 180 -21.52 -1.02 -26.16
C HIS A 180 -21.57 0.51 -26.31
N SER A 181 -22.51 1.19 -25.65
CA SER A 181 -22.52 2.65 -25.59
C SER A 181 -21.26 3.17 -24.90
N TRP A 182 -20.77 4.32 -25.34
CA TRP A 182 -19.58 4.96 -24.78
C TRP A 182 -19.81 6.46 -24.60
N VAL A 183 -19.01 7.05 -23.73
CA VAL A 183 -18.91 8.50 -23.55
C VAL A 183 -17.48 8.84 -23.16
N VAL A 184 -16.99 10.01 -23.58
CA VAL A 184 -15.69 10.50 -23.12
C VAL A 184 -15.83 10.98 -21.69
N GLY A 185 -15.13 10.32 -20.77
CA GLY A 185 -15.26 10.59 -19.34
C GLY A 185 -14.24 11.59 -18.83
N ASP A 186 -14.74 12.68 -18.24
CA ASP A 186 -13.89 13.69 -17.61
C ASP A 186 -13.26 13.15 -16.32
N LEU A 187 -14.06 12.57 -15.42
CA LEU A 187 -13.59 12.08 -14.12
C LEU A 187 -12.52 10.97 -14.25
N LEU A 188 -12.70 10.04 -15.18
CA LEU A 188 -11.86 8.84 -15.31
C LEU A 188 -10.36 9.15 -15.50
N GLY A 189 -10.05 10.29 -16.11
CA GLY A 189 -8.67 10.75 -16.35
C GLY A 189 -8.04 11.57 -15.22
N ARG A 190 -8.77 11.87 -14.13
CA ARG A 190 -8.29 12.72 -13.03
C ARG A 190 -8.05 11.91 -11.76
N SER A 191 -7.10 12.31 -10.92
CA SER A 191 -6.76 11.60 -9.67
C SER A 191 -7.94 11.52 -8.68
N GLU A 192 -8.88 12.46 -8.76
CA GLU A 192 -10.14 12.49 -8.01
C GLU A 192 -10.92 11.18 -8.12
N HIS A 193 -10.84 10.51 -9.28
CA HIS A 193 -11.47 9.20 -9.48
C HIS A 193 -10.93 8.14 -8.51
N CYS A 194 -9.61 8.10 -8.32
CA CYS A 194 -8.96 7.22 -7.37
C CYS A 194 -9.22 7.69 -5.93
N GLY A 195 -9.26 9.00 -5.73
CA GLY A 195 -9.58 9.63 -4.44
C GLY A 195 -10.95 9.28 -3.90
N THR A 196 -11.90 8.84 -4.74
CA THR A 196 -13.19 8.33 -4.28
C THR A 196 -13.03 7.21 -3.26
N CYS A 197 -12.10 6.27 -3.46
CA CYS A 197 -11.87 5.16 -2.51
C CYS A 197 -10.58 5.31 -1.67
N HIS A 198 -9.62 6.12 -2.13
CA HIS A 198 -8.30 6.28 -1.51
C HIS A 198 -8.16 7.52 -0.62
N ASP A 199 -9.27 7.94 0.00
CA ASP A 199 -9.35 8.96 1.04
C ASP A 199 -10.46 8.52 2.02
N VAL A 200 -10.08 8.04 3.21
CA VAL A 200 -10.99 7.33 4.12
C VAL A 200 -11.08 8.03 5.47
N THR A 201 -12.29 8.39 5.87
CA THR A 201 -12.61 9.08 7.11
C THR A 201 -13.59 8.25 7.93
N THR A 202 -13.31 8.07 9.22
CA THR A 202 -14.26 7.39 10.11
C THR A 202 -15.14 8.41 10.83
N GLY A 203 -16.27 7.96 11.38
CA GLY A 203 -17.25 8.83 12.03
C GLY A 203 -16.77 9.51 13.32
N ARG A 204 -15.63 9.08 13.89
CA ARG A 204 -15.09 9.62 15.14
C ARG A 204 -14.47 10.99 14.93
N ASP A 205 -14.50 11.82 15.97
CA ASP A 205 -13.74 13.07 15.97
C ASP A 205 -12.27 12.75 16.15
N ARG A 206 -11.40 13.41 15.38
CA ARG A 206 -9.97 13.33 15.61
C ARG A 206 -9.61 14.15 16.85
N LEU A 207 -8.88 13.55 17.75
CA LEU A 207 -8.40 14.15 19.00
C LEU A 207 -6.95 14.65 18.88
N ASP A 208 -6.60 15.65 19.68
CA ASP A 208 -5.22 16.08 19.93
C ASP A 208 -4.61 15.33 21.14
N ALA A 209 -3.36 15.65 21.51
CA ALA A 209 -2.66 14.98 22.61
C ALA A 209 -3.32 15.20 23.99
N GLU A 210 -4.09 16.28 24.14
CA GLU A 210 -4.86 16.62 25.34
C GLU A 210 -6.27 16.01 25.33
N GLY A 211 -6.60 15.27 24.27
CA GLY A 211 -7.89 14.62 24.06
C GLY A 211 -9.04 15.56 23.73
N GLN A 212 -8.72 16.72 23.16
CA GLN A 212 -9.70 17.66 22.64
C GLN A 212 -9.94 17.40 21.15
N PRO A 213 -11.20 17.51 20.67
CA PRO A 213 -11.49 17.45 19.25
C PRO A 213 -10.74 18.53 18.47
N THR A 214 -10.08 18.12 17.40
CA THR A 214 -9.34 19.01 16.49
C THR A 214 -10.27 19.80 15.53
N GLY A 215 -11.56 19.45 15.49
CA GLY A 215 -12.53 19.99 14.54
C GLY A 215 -12.60 19.23 13.21
N ALA A 216 -11.76 18.21 13.03
CA ALA A 216 -11.82 17.26 11.92
C ALA A 216 -12.30 15.88 12.39
N LYS A 217 -12.84 15.09 11.46
CA LYS A 217 -13.11 13.67 11.67
C LYS A 217 -11.81 12.87 11.57
N PHE A 218 -11.82 11.64 12.08
CA PHE A 218 -10.62 10.83 12.12
C PHE A 218 -10.22 10.38 10.72
N ASN A 219 -9.02 10.82 10.32
CA ASN A 219 -8.48 10.69 8.98
C ASN A 219 -7.74 9.36 8.79
N GLU A 220 -8.45 8.24 8.77
CA GLU A 220 -7.85 6.89 8.76
C GLU A 220 -6.92 6.64 7.56
N GLN A 221 -7.30 7.06 6.34
CA GLN A 221 -6.43 7.00 5.16
C GLN A 221 -6.49 8.31 4.39
N ARG A 222 -5.34 8.78 3.90
CA ARG A 222 -5.22 10.08 3.22
C ARG A 222 -4.40 10.01 1.94
N THR A 223 -4.34 8.86 1.25
CA THR A 223 -3.48 8.71 0.07
C THR A 223 -3.78 9.76 -1.01
N TYR A 224 -5.05 10.03 -1.28
CA TYR A 224 -5.44 11.08 -2.22
C TYR A 224 -5.13 12.48 -1.68
N SER A 225 -5.47 12.78 -0.42
CA SER A 225 -5.17 14.07 0.19
C SER A 225 -3.66 14.37 0.29
N GLU A 226 -2.84 13.34 0.55
CA GLU A 226 -1.37 13.40 0.52
C GLU A 226 -0.86 13.75 -0.89
N TRP A 227 -1.45 13.13 -1.93
CA TRP A 227 -1.15 13.47 -3.33
C TRP A 227 -1.57 14.89 -3.68
N LEU A 228 -2.79 15.29 -3.29
CA LEU A 228 -3.34 16.61 -3.55
C LEU A 228 -2.47 17.72 -2.95
N GLY A 229 -1.88 17.47 -1.78
CA GLY A 229 -0.95 18.39 -1.12
C GLY A 229 0.47 18.36 -1.66
N SER A 230 0.80 17.46 -2.60
CA SER A 230 2.15 17.27 -3.14
C SER A 230 2.44 18.11 -4.39
N ALA A 231 3.70 18.18 -4.78
CA ALA A 231 4.13 18.78 -6.05
C ALA A 231 3.55 18.08 -7.29
N TYR A 232 3.11 16.82 -7.17
CA TYR A 232 2.57 16.05 -8.30
C TYR A 232 1.12 16.41 -8.65
N ALA A 233 0.39 17.05 -7.74
CA ALA A 233 -0.96 17.56 -8.00
C ALA A 233 -0.97 18.97 -8.61
N VAL A 234 0.18 19.66 -8.64
CA VAL A 234 0.29 21.01 -9.19
C VAL A 234 0.55 20.93 -10.69
N GLU A 235 -0.28 21.63 -11.48
CA GLU A 235 -0.06 21.74 -12.93
C GLU A 235 1.36 22.23 -13.26
N GLY A 236 2.08 21.48 -14.07
CA GLY A 236 3.43 21.82 -14.48
C GLY A 236 4.24 20.60 -14.92
N PRO A 237 5.55 20.77 -15.15
CA PRO A 237 6.42 19.68 -15.61
C PRO A 237 6.51 18.49 -14.63
N GLU A 238 6.23 18.71 -13.35
CA GLU A 238 6.26 17.68 -12.30
C GLU A 238 4.90 16.99 -12.09
N PHE A 239 3.82 17.49 -12.70
CA PHE A 239 2.49 16.93 -12.54
C PHE A 239 2.48 15.45 -12.94
N LYS A 240 1.92 14.61 -12.06
CA LYS A 240 1.62 13.21 -12.32
C LYS A 240 0.33 12.86 -11.61
N SER A 241 -0.69 12.48 -12.37
CA SER A 241 -1.92 11.92 -11.83
C SER A 241 -1.67 10.53 -11.22
N CYS A 242 -2.63 10.03 -10.43
CA CYS A 242 -2.62 8.65 -9.96
C CYS A 242 -2.45 7.67 -11.15
N GLN A 243 -3.17 7.94 -12.25
CA GLN A 243 -3.17 7.15 -13.46
C GLN A 243 -1.80 7.16 -14.16
N ASP A 244 -1.05 8.27 -14.14
CA ASP A 244 0.26 8.33 -14.81
C ASP A 244 1.28 7.35 -14.21
N CYS A 245 1.12 7.02 -12.92
CA CYS A 245 1.98 6.06 -12.21
C CYS A 245 1.37 4.66 -12.15
N HIS A 246 0.09 4.53 -11.79
CA HIS A 246 -0.56 3.24 -11.53
C HIS A 246 -1.30 2.65 -12.73
N MET A 247 -1.49 3.44 -13.79
CA MET A 247 -2.10 3.03 -15.06
C MET A 247 -1.30 3.59 -16.25
N PRO A 248 0.00 3.26 -16.40
CA PRO A 248 0.87 3.88 -17.39
C PRO A 248 0.26 3.93 -18.80
N ALA A 249 0.45 5.07 -19.45
CA ALA A 249 0.04 5.29 -20.83
C ALA A 249 0.74 4.32 -21.78
N VAL A 250 0.02 3.84 -22.78
CA VAL A 250 0.56 3.05 -23.88
C VAL A 250 0.03 3.62 -25.18
N ASP A 251 0.91 3.96 -26.10
CA ASP A 251 0.54 4.50 -27.41
C ASP A 251 -0.13 3.43 -28.29
N ASP A 252 -0.99 3.85 -29.23
CA ASP A 252 -1.55 2.98 -30.27
C ASP A 252 -2.09 1.63 -29.76
N VAL A 253 -3.12 1.66 -28.90
CA VAL A 253 -3.75 0.45 -28.34
C VAL A 253 -5.12 0.20 -28.96
N ALA A 254 -5.47 -1.08 -29.16
CA ALA A 254 -6.78 -1.49 -29.63
C ALA A 254 -7.83 -1.45 -28.51
N GLY A 255 -9.07 -1.04 -28.84
CA GLY A 255 -10.17 -1.01 -27.89
C GLY A 255 -10.82 -2.36 -27.60
N CYS A 256 -10.65 -3.35 -28.47
CA CYS A 256 -11.18 -4.70 -28.30
C CYS A 256 -10.24 -5.69 -29.02
N ALA A 257 -10.28 -6.96 -28.60
CA ALA A 257 -9.56 -8.08 -29.20
C ALA A 257 -9.79 -8.21 -30.72
N GLU A 258 -11.01 -7.95 -31.20
CA GLU A 258 -11.30 -7.95 -32.64
C GLU A 258 -10.47 -6.90 -33.38
N PHE A 259 -10.48 -5.66 -32.89
CA PHE A 259 -9.68 -4.57 -33.47
C PHE A 259 -8.18 -4.85 -33.36
N ASN A 260 -7.72 -5.42 -32.24
CA ASN A 260 -6.33 -5.85 -32.05
C ASN A 260 -5.90 -6.86 -33.13
N SER A 261 -6.76 -7.84 -33.45
CA SER A 261 -6.49 -8.84 -34.49
C SER A 261 -6.44 -8.27 -35.91
N GLN A 262 -7.08 -7.12 -36.12
CA GLN A 262 -7.10 -6.40 -37.40
C GLN A 262 -6.01 -5.33 -37.50
N GLY A 263 -5.23 -5.10 -36.43
CA GLY A 263 -4.27 -4.00 -36.35
C GLY A 263 -4.93 -2.62 -36.29
N ILE A 264 -6.19 -2.56 -35.83
CA ILE A 264 -6.92 -1.31 -35.62
C ILE A 264 -6.68 -0.84 -34.20
N THR A 265 -6.00 0.30 -34.06
CA THR A 265 -5.65 0.91 -32.79
C THR A 265 -6.17 2.34 -32.72
N HIS A 266 -6.23 2.89 -31.51
CA HIS A 266 -6.58 4.29 -31.30
C HIS A 266 -5.31 5.14 -31.16
N ALA A 267 -5.19 6.20 -31.97
CA ALA A 267 -3.98 7.02 -32.08
C ALA A 267 -3.62 7.79 -30.79
N THR A 268 -4.57 7.98 -29.88
CA THR A 268 -4.30 8.60 -28.56
C THR A 268 -3.84 7.58 -27.52
N GLY A 269 -3.69 6.31 -27.89
CA GLY A 269 -3.28 5.25 -26.99
C GLY A 269 -4.32 4.90 -25.92
N GLY A 270 -3.94 4.00 -25.03
CA GLY A 270 -4.74 3.56 -23.88
C GLY A 270 -3.99 3.72 -22.55
N ARG A 271 -4.52 3.06 -21.53
CA ARG A 271 -3.95 3.00 -20.18
C ARG A 271 -3.89 1.55 -19.73
N ARG A 272 -2.73 1.12 -19.23
CA ARG A 272 -2.59 -0.18 -18.60
C ARG A 272 -3.41 -0.24 -17.32
N HIS A 273 -3.86 -1.42 -16.95
CA HIS A 273 -4.61 -1.66 -15.72
C HIS A 273 -3.76 -2.44 -14.71
N ASP A 274 -2.50 -2.02 -14.53
CA ASP A 274 -1.60 -2.70 -13.60
C ASP A 274 -2.07 -2.52 -12.16
N LEU A 275 -2.39 -1.27 -11.79
CA LEU A 275 -2.98 -0.88 -10.50
C LEU A 275 -2.19 -1.48 -9.32
N ALA A 276 -0.88 -1.57 -9.48
CA ALA A 276 0.00 -2.27 -8.57
C ALA A 276 0.23 -1.47 -7.29
N GLY A 277 0.37 -2.21 -6.18
CA GLY A 277 0.71 -1.70 -4.85
C GLY A 277 1.52 -2.75 -4.08
N ALA A 278 1.77 -2.52 -2.80
CA ALA A 278 2.74 -3.32 -2.05
C ALA A 278 2.21 -4.64 -1.42
N ASN A 279 0.94 -5.01 -1.61
CA ASN A 279 0.34 -6.21 -1.01
C ASN A 279 0.66 -7.50 -1.80
N ARG A 280 1.93 -7.69 -2.16
CA ARG A 280 2.43 -8.78 -3.00
C ARG A 280 2.09 -10.16 -2.42
N ARG A 281 2.27 -10.34 -1.11
CA ARG A 281 2.01 -11.60 -0.41
C ARG A 281 0.53 -12.01 -0.50
N MET A 282 -0.40 -11.06 -0.42
CA MET A 282 -1.81 -11.38 -0.57
C MET A 282 -2.14 -11.85 -1.99
N VAL A 283 -1.52 -11.28 -3.02
CA VAL A 283 -1.68 -11.76 -4.41
C VAL A 283 -1.20 -13.20 -4.56
N GLU A 284 -0.09 -13.59 -3.90
CA GLU A 284 0.35 -14.99 -3.87
C GLU A 284 -0.63 -15.93 -3.15
N ILE A 285 -1.18 -15.48 -2.02
CA ILE A 285 -2.19 -16.22 -1.26
C ILE A 285 -3.45 -16.40 -2.12
N LEU A 286 -3.94 -15.33 -2.75
CA LEU A 286 -5.08 -15.37 -3.67
C LEU A 286 -4.81 -16.30 -4.86
N LYS A 287 -3.60 -16.31 -5.42
CA LYS A 287 -3.18 -17.28 -6.43
C LYS A 287 -3.27 -18.71 -5.90
N SER A 288 -2.84 -18.96 -4.66
CA SER A 288 -2.93 -20.31 -4.07
C SER A 288 -4.37 -20.76 -3.80
N LEU A 289 -5.27 -19.83 -3.47
CA LEU A 289 -6.67 -20.11 -3.15
C LEU A 289 -7.57 -20.24 -4.38
N TYR A 290 -7.39 -19.35 -5.36
CA TYR A 290 -8.28 -19.21 -6.53
C TYR A 290 -7.63 -19.58 -7.85
N GLY A 291 -6.31 -19.74 -7.88
CA GLY A 291 -5.54 -20.23 -9.02
C GLY A 291 -5.62 -21.75 -9.18
N SER A 292 -4.74 -22.29 -10.02
CA SER A 292 -4.73 -23.71 -10.41
C SER A 292 -4.52 -24.69 -9.23
N ALA A 293 -3.84 -24.24 -8.18
CA ALA A 293 -3.60 -25.03 -6.96
C ALA A 293 -4.82 -25.08 -6.01
N GLY A 294 -5.73 -24.11 -6.12
CA GLY A 294 -6.91 -23.95 -5.28
C GLY A 294 -8.19 -24.31 -6.03
N SER A 295 -9.13 -23.37 -6.11
CA SER A 295 -10.42 -23.59 -6.79
C SER A 295 -10.33 -23.61 -8.32
N GLY A 296 -9.31 -22.98 -8.91
CA GLY A 296 -9.16 -22.85 -10.37
C GLY A 296 -10.12 -21.84 -11.01
N ASP A 297 -10.73 -20.94 -10.22
CA ASP A 297 -11.68 -19.93 -10.72
C ASP A 297 -10.99 -18.81 -11.53
N ILE A 298 -9.70 -18.58 -11.26
CA ILE A 298 -8.89 -17.52 -11.89
C ILE A 298 -7.62 -18.16 -12.46
N ASP A 299 -7.26 -17.81 -13.70
CA ASP A 299 -6.03 -18.31 -14.33
C ASP A 299 -4.78 -17.75 -13.62
N ASP A 300 -3.82 -18.62 -13.32
CA ASP A 300 -2.53 -18.27 -12.72
C ASP A 300 -1.82 -17.15 -13.48
N ALA A 301 -1.98 -17.08 -14.80
CA ALA A 301 -1.39 -16.05 -15.65
C ALA A 301 -1.82 -14.63 -15.25
N TYR A 302 -3.04 -14.44 -14.73
CA TYR A 302 -3.48 -13.13 -14.28
C TYR A 302 -2.76 -12.70 -13.01
N PHE A 303 -2.58 -13.61 -12.05
CA PHE A 303 -1.80 -13.34 -10.84
C PHE A 303 -0.32 -13.09 -11.17
N ASP A 304 0.24 -13.84 -12.12
CA ASP A 304 1.64 -13.64 -12.55
C ASP A 304 1.88 -12.26 -13.17
N VAL A 305 0.91 -11.76 -13.97
CA VAL A 305 0.95 -10.39 -14.50
C VAL A 305 0.90 -9.36 -13.36
N ALA A 306 0.03 -9.56 -12.36
CA ALA A 306 -0.08 -8.65 -11.23
C ALA A 306 1.21 -8.64 -10.38
N LEU A 307 1.78 -9.80 -10.06
CA LEU A 307 3.04 -9.93 -9.31
C LEU A 307 4.20 -9.24 -10.04
N ALA A 308 4.32 -9.43 -11.35
CA ALA A 308 5.35 -8.75 -12.15
C ALA A 308 5.16 -7.22 -12.15
N GLY A 309 3.92 -6.74 -12.21
CA GLY A 309 3.60 -5.32 -12.10
C GLY A 309 3.96 -4.73 -10.73
N ILE A 310 3.73 -5.48 -9.65
CA ILE A 310 4.13 -5.11 -8.30
C ILE A 310 5.65 -4.98 -8.20
N ASP A 311 6.40 -6.00 -8.65
CA ASP A 311 7.87 -6.00 -8.60
C ASP A 311 8.48 -4.82 -9.37
N LEU A 312 7.89 -4.46 -10.52
CA LEU A 312 8.29 -3.28 -11.29
C LEU A 312 8.02 -1.96 -10.53
N SER A 313 6.83 -1.83 -9.92
CA SER A 313 6.43 -0.59 -9.25
C SER A 313 7.21 -0.31 -7.96
N LEU A 314 7.51 -1.36 -7.18
CA LEU A 314 8.15 -1.23 -5.87
C LEU A 314 9.59 -0.75 -5.98
N GLY A 315 10.35 -1.21 -6.98
CA GLY A 315 11.73 -0.79 -7.21
C GLY A 315 11.87 0.70 -7.58
N ALA A 316 10.79 1.39 -7.93
CA ALA A 316 10.80 2.82 -8.24
C ALA A 316 10.32 3.71 -7.08
N ALA A 317 9.72 3.12 -6.04
CA ALA A 317 9.02 3.87 -4.99
C ALA A 317 9.96 4.66 -4.06
N ALA A 318 11.20 4.19 -3.88
CA ALA A 318 12.18 4.79 -2.97
C ALA A 318 13.57 4.87 -3.60
N THR A 319 14.36 5.86 -3.18
CA THR A 319 15.79 5.94 -3.46
C THR A 319 16.58 5.83 -2.16
N LEU A 320 17.62 4.99 -2.15
CA LEU A 320 18.51 4.78 -1.00
C LEU A 320 19.90 5.36 -1.29
N GLU A 321 20.33 6.32 -0.47
CA GLU A 321 21.68 6.91 -0.53
C GLU A 321 22.43 6.58 0.77
N VAL A 322 23.64 6.02 0.66
CA VAL A 322 24.42 5.56 1.83
C VAL A 322 25.81 6.19 1.82
N THR A 323 26.18 6.80 2.96
CA THR A 323 27.55 7.23 3.25
C THR A 323 28.13 6.28 4.30
N ALA A 324 28.92 5.31 3.84
CA ALA A 324 29.54 4.29 4.67
C ALA A 324 30.99 4.66 5.06
N PRO A 325 31.54 4.10 6.15
CA PRO A 325 32.95 4.27 6.49
C PRO A 325 33.86 3.70 5.39
N ALA A 326 34.99 4.35 5.13
CA ALA A 326 35.94 3.90 4.11
C ALA A 326 36.81 2.70 4.56
N GLU A 327 36.91 2.48 5.86
CA GLU A 327 37.60 1.39 6.57
C GLU A 327 36.93 1.23 7.94
N VAL A 328 36.92 0.03 8.50
CA VAL A 328 36.40 -0.25 9.86
C VAL A 328 37.51 -0.82 10.75
N ASP A 329 37.73 -0.19 11.90
CA ASP A 329 38.54 -0.72 12.99
C ASP A 329 37.63 -1.25 14.09
N LEU A 330 37.62 -2.57 14.31
CA LEU A 330 36.77 -3.22 15.32
C LEU A 330 37.02 -2.70 16.74
N LEU A 331 38.21 -2.19 17.05
CA LEU A 331 38.52 -1.64 18.36
C LEU A 331 37.93 -0.24 18.58
N ALA A 332 37.69 0.49 17.50
CA ALA A 332 37.04 1.80 17.52
C ALA A 332 35.52 1.70 17.35
N GLY A 333 35.06 0.71 16.59
CA GLY A 333 33.68 0.62 16.12
C GLY A 333 33.42 1.47 14.88
N ILE A 334 32.15 1.75 14.62
CA ILE A 334 31.70 2.61 13.52
C ILE A 334 31.03 3.84 14.13
N ASP A 335 31.45 5.03 13.67
CA ASP A 335 30.76 6.28 13.95
C ASP A 335 30.48 6.97 12.61
N GLY A 336 29.22 7.35 12.35
CA GLY A 336 28.88 8.10 11.13
C GLY A 336 28.46 7.27 9.91
N TRP A 337 27.85 6.08 10.06
CA TRP A 337 27.24 5.39 8.91
C TRP A 337 25.87 5.99 8.60
N SER A 338 25.83 6.93 7.66
CA SER A 338 24.61 7.68 7.32
C SER A 338 23.83 7.03 6.18
N VAL A 339 22.50 6.99 6.34
CA VAL A 339 21.54 6.46 5.39
C VAL A 339 20.47 7.52 5.15
N LYS A 340 20.20 7.83 3.89
CA LYS A 340 19.11 8.69 3.45
C LYS A 340 18.15 7.91 2.55
N VAL A 341 16.88 7.93 2.92
CA VAL A 341 15.78 7.33 2.15
C VAL A 341 14.94 8.45 1.56
N THR A 342 14.80 8.49 0.24
CA THR A 342 13.97 9.47 -0.47
C THR A 342 12.70 8.82 -1.00
N ASN A 343 11.56 9.45 -0.75
CA ASN A 343 10.27 9.05 -1.30
C ASN A 343 10.09 9.59 -2.72
N ASN A 344 9.91 8.69 -3.69
CA ASN A 344 9.69 9.04 -5.10
C ASN A 344 8.19 9.07 -5.48
N THR A 345 7.31 8.76 -4.54
CA THR A 345 5.86 8.68 -4.77
C THR A 345 5.17 10.03 -4.54
N GLY A 346 3.93 10.14 -5.04
CA GLY A 346 3.09 11.32 -4.86
C GLY A 346 2.38 11.40 -3.51
N HIS A 347 2.43 10.35 -2.70
CA HIS A 347 1.79 10.25 -1.38
C HIS A 347 2.84 9.87 -0.32
N LYS A 348 2.46 9.64 0.93
CA LYS A 348 3.42 9.14 1.93
C LYS A 348 4.01 7.79 1.50
N LEU A 349 5.23 7.49 1.95
CA LEU A 349 5.88 6.20 1.75
C LEU A 349 6.10 5.49 3.09
N PRO A 350 5.42 4.34 3.32
CA PRO A 350 4.25 3.85 2.58
C PRO A 350 2.97 4.68 2.87
N SER A 351 1.96 4.69 1.99
CA SER A 351 0.62 5.28 2.24
C SER A 351 -0.45 4.19 2.41
N GLY A 352 -1.70 4.60 2.64
CA GLY A 352 -2.89 3.76 2.77
C GLY A 352 -3.17 3.30 4.20
N TYR A 353 -3.87 2.16 4.32
CA TYR A 353 -4.23 1.54 5.60
C TYR A 353 -3.03 1.37 6.53
N SER A 354 -3.18 1.84 7.77
CA SER A 354 -2.09 2.00 8.74
C SER A 354 -1.77 0.70 9.49
N GLU A 355 -2.80 -0.07 9.82
CA GLU A 355 -2.68 -1.23 10.72
C GLU A 355 -2.00 -2.41 10.01
N GLY A 356 -1.11 -3.08 10.73
CA GLY A 356 -0.35 -4.21 10.19
C GLY A 356 0.65 -3.85 9.08
N ARG A 357 1.04 -2.58 8.93
CA ARG A 357 1.98 -2.12 7.90
C ARG A 357 3.21 -1.45 8.51
N VAL A 358 4.39 -1.91 8.11
CA VAL A 358 5.67 -1.30 8.51
C VAL A 358 6.68 -1.34 7.38
N MET A 359 7.37 -0.22 7.17
CA MET A 359 8.61 -0.15 6.38
C MET A 359 9.76 0.16 7.34
N TRP A 360 10.98 -0.35 7.12
CA TRP A 360 12.10 -0.06 8.02
C TRP A 360 13.46 -0.21 7.33
N LEU A 361 14.50 0.32 7.97
CA LEU A 361 15.88 0.10 7.58
C LEU A 361 16.48 -1.07 8.37
N GLU A 362 17.07 -2.02 7.64
CA GLU A 362 18.00 -3.00 8.20
C GLU A 362 19.42 -2.63 7.78
N VAL A 363 20.31 -2.45 8.77
CA VAL A 363 21.72 -2.09 8.58
C VAL A 363 22.58 -3.16 9.23
N THR A 364 23.40 -3.85 8.42
CA THR A 364 24.22 -4.97 8.89
C THR A 364 25.63 -4.91 8.35
N ALA A 365 26.58 -5.38 9.16
CA ALA A 365 27.95 -5.65 8.72
C ALA A 365 28.31 -7.09 9.07
N SER A 366 28.96 -7.80 8.14
CA SER A 366 29.38 -9.19 8.33
C SER A 366 30.82 -9.42 7.89
N TYR A 367 31.54 -10.29 8.60
CA TYR A 367 32.88 -10.75 8.24
C TYR A 367 32.81 -12.24 7.91
N MET A 368 33.16 -12.62 6.69
CA MET A 368 33.12 -14.02 6.22
C MET A 368 31.75 -14.69 6.42
N GLY A 369 30.66 -13.91 6.32
CA GLY A 369 29.29 -14.37 6.53
C GLY A 369 28.81 -14.32 7.98
N GLU A 370 29.70 -14.09 8.95
CA GLU A 370 29.31 -13.94 10.37
C GLU A 370 28.90 -12.50 10.68
N PRO A 371 27.73 -12.26 11.30
CA PRO A 371 27.28 -10.91 11.63
C PRO A 371 28.14 -10.26 12.72
N VAL A 372 28.58 -9.03 12.47
CA VAL A 372 29.41 -8.21 13.36
C VAL A 372 28.61 -7.08 13.98
N TYR A 373 27.90 -6.34 13.12
CA TYR A 373 27.04 -5.22 13.50
C TYR A 373 25.67 -5.38 12.88
N GLY A 374 24.64 -4.88 13.57
CA GLY A 374 23.26 -5.02 13.14
C GLY A 374 22.34 -4.02 13.84
N SER A 375 21.40 -3.47 13.08
CA SER A 375 20.24 -2.72 13.57
C SER A 375 19.06 -2.99 12.63
N GLY A 376 17.85 -3.05 13.18
CA GLY A 376 16.62 -3.26 12.42
C GLY A 376 16.48 -4.64 11.79
N ARG A 377 17.12 -5.68 12.35
CA ARG A 377 16.95 -7.06 11.88
C ARG A 377 15.56 -7.57 12.24
N TRP A 378 15.03 -8.47 11.42
CA TRP A 378 13.88 -9.27 11.81
C TRP A 378 14.36 -10.51 12.58
N ILE A 379 13.94 -10.63 13.84
CA ILE A 379 14.24 -11.76 14.72
C ILE A 379 13.09 -12.76 14.65
N ALA A 380 13.39 -13.96 14.18
CA ALA A 380 12.39 -15.02 13.99
C ALA A 380 11.57 -15.28 15.27
N GLY A 381 10.24 -15.25 15.13
CA GLY A 381 9.30 -15.42 16.23
C GLY A 381 9.23 -14.27 17.24
N GLN A 382 9.99 -13.19 17.06
CA GLN A 382 9.97 -12.00 17.94
C GLN A 382 9.58 -10.71 17.21
N GLY A 383 9.80 -10.65 15.89
CA GLY A 383 9.55 -9.45 15.10
C GLY A 383 10.81 -8.60 14.95
N LEU A 384 10.65 -7.29 14.80
CA LEU A 384 11.78 -6.37 14.70
C LEU A 384 12.63 -6.41 15.99
N GLU A 385 13.95 -6.33 15.83
CA GLU A 385 14.95 -6.43 16.92
C GLU A 385 14.74 -5.41 18.05
N ASN A 386 14.07 -4.29 17.77
CA ASN A 386 13.76 -3.20 18.68
C ASN A 386 15.00 -2.62 19.36
N ASP A 387 16.10 -2.51 18.60
CA ASP A 387 17.30 -1.83 19.06
C ASP A 387 17.10 -0.30 19.08
N PRO A 388 17.89 0.46 19.87
CA PRO A 388 17.71 1.90 20.00
C PRO A 388 17.90 2.72 18.72
N GLN A 389 18.53 2.15 17.69
CA GLN A 389 18.78 2.80 16.40
C GLN A 389 17.80 2.33 15.31
N GLN A 390 16.86 1.44 15.65
CA GLN A 390 15.88 0.92 14.72
C GLN A 390 15.07 2.06 14.09
N ARG A 391 15.03 2.07 12.76
CA ARG A 391 14.35 3.13 11.99
C ARG A 391 13.15 2.54 11.24
N THR A 392 11.96 2.64 11.85
CA THR A 392 10.67 2.21 11.27
C THR A 392 9.92 3.39 10.68
N TYR A 393 9.17 3.18 9.61
CA TYR A 393 8.27 4.12 8.94
C TYR A 393 6.87 3.50 8.97
N GLU A 394 6.06 3.99 9.90
CA GLU A 394 4.75 3.45 10.24
C GLU A 394 3.83 4.56 10.74
N ALA A 395 2.52 4.27 10.73
CA ALA A 395 1.53 5.10 11.40
C ALA A 395 0.74 4.23 12.38
N ILE A 396 0.58 4.71 13.61
CA ILE A 396 -0.15 4.01 14.67
C ILE A 396 -1.29 4.92 15.10
N ALA A 397 -2.50 4.48 14.76
CA ALA A 397 -3.73 5.04 15.25
C ALA A 397 -4.19 4.28 16.49
N VAL A 398 -4.81 4.99 17.43
CA VAL A 398 -5.31 4.42 18.68
C VAL A 398 -6.66 5.02 19.05
N HIS A 399 -7.43 4.29 19.85
CA HIS A 399 -8.52 4.85 20.64
C HIS A 399 -7.94 5.48 21.92
N GLN A 400 -7.81 6.81 21.94
CA GLN A 400 -6.99 7.54 22.91
C GLN A 400 -7.33 7.22 24.37
N GLN A 401 -8.61 7.07 24.69
CA GLN A 401 -9.07 6.79 26.06
C GLN A 401 -8.55 5.45 26.59
N THR A 402 -8.43 4.46 25.72
CA THR A 402 -8.11 3.06 26.10
C THR A 402 -6.69 2.65 25.70
N GLY A 403 -6.09 3.34 24.73
CA GLY A 403 -4.85 2.93 24.08
C GLY A 403 -5.00 1.72 23.14
N ALA A 404 -6.23 1.28 22.84
CA ALA A 404 -6.47 0.19 21.91
C ALA A 404 -5.99 0.56 20.51
N THR A 405 -5.30 -0.37 19.85
CA THR A 405 -4.79 -0.27 18.47
C THR A 405 -5.42 -1.37 17.63
N ASN A 406 -5.33 -1.29 16.30
CA ASN A 406 -5.88 -2.31 15.39
C ASN A 406 -7.42 -2.41 15.38
N HIS A 407 -8.09 -1.38 15.91
CA HIS A 407 -9.54 -1.24 15.93
C HIS A 407 -9.93 -0.01 15.10
N LEU A 408 -9.86 -0.13 13.77
CA LEU A 408 -10.07 0.99 12.82
C LEU A 408 -11.26 1.89 13.17
N LEU A 409 -12.41 1.32 13.53
CA LEU A 409 -13.63 2.08 13.84
C LEU A 409 -13.62 2.75 15.23
N LEU A 410 -12.68 2.39 16.10
CA LEU A 410 -12.46 3.01 17.40
C LEU A 410 -11.35 4.06 17.40
N ASN A 411 -10.46 4.04 16.40
CA ASN A 411 -9.36 4.98 16.29
C ASN A 411 -9.86 6.44 16.23
N ASP A 412 -9.28 7.28 17.09
CA ASP A 412 -9.58 8.71 17.16
C ASP A 412 -8.33 9.59 17.38
N TYR A 413 -7.15 8.98 17.57
CA TYR A 413 -5.89 9.69 17.77
C TYR A 413 -4.74 9.03 17.02
N TRP A 414 -3.96 9.83 16.29
CA TRP A 414 -2.69 9.40 15.72
C TRP A 414 -1.61 9.50 16.81
N GLN A 415 -1.11 8.34 17.26
CA GLN A 415 0.01 8.28 18.22
C GLN A 415 1.34 8.58 17.53
N VAL A 416 1.53 8.03 16.33
CA VAL A 416 2.69 8.32 15.49
C VAL A 416 2.28 8.23 14.02
N ASP A 417 2.91 9.05 13.18
CA ASP A 417 2.95 8.89 11.74
C ASP A 417 4.32 9.34 11.27
N SER A 418 5.17 8.35 11.06
CA SER A 418 6.58 8.53 10.76
C SER A 418 6.91 8.18 9.30
N ARG A 419 5.87 7.92 8.49
CA ARG A 419 5.95 7.63 7.05
C ARG A 419 6.52 8.84 6.30
N ILE A 420 7.30 8.59 5.25
CA ILE A 420 8.05 9.66 4.57
C ILE A 420 7.07 10.48 3.70
N PRO A 421 6.94 11.80 3.89
CA PRO A 421 6.09 12.67 3.06
C PRO A 421 6.42 12.62 1.56
N PRO A 422 5.47 12.93 0.66
CA PRO A 422 5.78 13.14 -0.74
C PRO A 422 6.45 14.50 -0.97
N LYS A 423 7.10 14.63 -2.12
CA LYS A 423 7.74 15.89 -2.53
C LYS A 423 6.72 17.03 -2.54
N GLY A 424 7.06 18.12 -1.87
CA GLY A 424 6.26 19.34 -1.84
C GLY A 424 5.01 19.29 -0.99
N LEU A 425 4.85 18.25 -0.14
CA LEU A 425 3.69 18.13 0.76
C LEU A 425 3.56 19.39 1.62
N GLN A 426 2.47 20.12 1.42
CA GLN A 426 2.09 21.26 2.25
C GLN A 426 1.67 20.80 3.65
N ALA A 427 1.97 21.61 4.66
CA ALA A 427 1.47 21.36 6.01
C ALA A 427 -0.07 21.38 6.05
N GLY A 428 -0.66 20.40 6.70
CA GLY A 428 -2.11 20.22 6.82
C GLY A 428 -2.43 19.15 7.84
N ILE A 429 -3.31 19.46 8.79
CA ILE A 429 -3.56 18.62 9.96
C ILE A 429 -3.80 17.15 9.61
N GLU A 430 -4.54 16.85 8.54
CA GLU A 430 -4.88 15.49 8.09
C GLU A 430 -3.75 14.74 7.40
N THR A 431 -2.72 15.44 6.90
CA THR A 431 -1.61 14.85 6.14
C THR A 431 -0.26 15.06 6.80
N ASP A 432 -0.19 15.84 7.88
CA ASP A 432 1.05 16.06 8.62
C ASP A 432 1.60 14.75 9.20
N PRO A 433 2.92 14.54 9.20
CA PRO A 433 3.54 13.54 10.06
C PRO A 433 3.24 13.81 11.53
N VAL A 434 3.23 12.76 12.35
CA VAL A 434 3.00 12.85 13.79
C VAL A 434 4.22 12.28 14.52
N GLY A 435 4.87 13.13 15.30
CA GLY A 435 6.13 12.81 16.00
C GLY A 435 7.18 13.91 15.78
N ASP A 436 8.42 13.61 16.12
CA ASP A 436 9.56 14.52 16.06
C ASP A 436 10.50 14.27 14.86
N ARG A 437 10.14 13.31 14.00
CA ARG A 437 11.02 12.84 12.92
C ARG A 437 11.33 13.91 11.87
N TYR A 438 10.35 14.71 11.52
CA TYR A 438 10.46 15.67 10.43
C TYR A 438 10.29 17.08 10.97
N THR A 439 11.06 18.00 10.37
CA THR A 439 10.89 19.44 10.58
C THR A 439 10.53 20.06 9.24
N LEU A 440 9.60 21.03 9.26
CA LEU A 440 9.25 21.77 8.05
C LEU A 440 10.48 22.43 7.42
N LEU A 441 10.54 22.36 6.10
CA LEU A 441 11.53 23.05 5.30
C LEU A 441 11.23 24.57 5.28
N PRO A 442 12.20 25.40 4.88
CA PRO A 442 12.02 26.87 4.81
C PRO A 442 10.88 27.34 3.89
N ASP A 443 10.41 26.49 2.99
CA ASP A 443 9.30 26.74 2.08
C ASP A 443 7.95 26.22 2.61
N GLU A 444 7.87 25.90 3.90
CA GLU A 444 6.67 25.40 4.60
C GLU A 444 6.17 24.03 4.10
N THR A 445 7.04 23.27 3.41
CA THR A 445 6.77 21.89 3.01
C THR A 445 7.45 20.88 3.93
N TRP A 446 6.92 19.67 3.97
CA TRP A 446 7.57 18.56 4.65
C TRP A 446 8.69 17.95 3.77
N PRO A 447 9.82 17.52 4.37
CA PRO A 447 10.87 16.83 3.63
C PRO A 447 10.35 15.50 3.07
N HIS A 448 10.67 15.22 1.82
CA HIS A 448 10.31 13.95 1.16
C HIS A 448 11.41 12.89 1.28
N TRP A 449 12.23 13.03 2.32
CA TRP A 449 13.28 12.10 2.66
C TRP A 449 13.41 12.01 4.17
N ASP A 450 13.99 10.90 4.61
CA ASP A 450 14.45 10.70 5.97
C ASP A 450 15.95 10.43 5.96
N GLU A 451 16.67 10.94 6.95
CA GLU A 451 18.10 10.73 7.10
C GLU A 451 18.41 10.28 8.54
N THR A 452 19.19 9.22 8.68
CA THR A 452 19.61 8.67 9.97
C THR A 452 21.07 8.28 9.92
N THR A 453 21.75 8.32 11.05
CA THR A 453 23.15 7.92 11.19
C THR A 453 23.28 6.85 12.25
N TYR A 454 23.95 5.77 11.90
CA TYR A 454 24.21 4.63 12.77
C TYR A 454 25.62 4.70 13.36
N ALA A 455 25.72 4.32 14.63
CA ALA A 455 26.96 4.12 15.34
C ALA A 455 26.97 2.72 15.98
N PHE A 456 28.09 2.03 15.88
CA PHE A 456 28.29 0.71 16.46
C PHE A 456 29.54 0.74 17.33
N GLY A 457 29.43 0.22 18.56
CA GLY A 457 30.57 0.17 19.47
C GLY A 457 31.65 -0.81 19.02
N PRO A 458 32.77 -0.88 19.77
CA PRO A 458 33.82 -1.85 19.49
C PRO A 458 33.32 -3.30 19.50
N ALA A 459 33.88 -4.13 18.63
CA ALA A 459 33.63 -5.57 18.54
C ALA A 459 34.94 -6.36 18.62
N ARG A 460 34.85 -7.67 18.90
CA ARG A 460 36.00 -8.57 18.94
C ARG A 460 35.73 -9.76 18.05
N LEU A 461 36.59 -9.96 17.05
CA LEU A 461 36.54 -11.08 16.11
C LEU A 461 37.93 -11.64 15.91
N VAL A 462 38.02 -12.96 15.84
CA VAL A 462 39.29 -13.65 15.58
C VAL A 462 39.64 -13.50 14.11
N ASP A 463 40.90 -13.18 13.83
CA ASP A 463 41.46 -13.19 12.48
C ASP A 463 41.51 -14.63 11.96
N LEU A 464 40.65 -14.93 10.98
CA LEU A 464 40.57 -16.26 10.34
C LEU A 464 41.50 -16.35 9.12
N THR A 465 42.07 -15.24 8.67
CA THR A 465 42.97 -15.17 7.52
C THR A 465 44.27 -14.39 7.82
N PRO A 466 45.09 -14.84 8.79
CA PRO A 466 46.29 -14.11 9.19
C PRO A 466 47.23 -13.81 8.01
N GLY A 467 47.58 -12.54 7.87
CA GLY A 467 48.48 -12.04 6.83
C GLY A 467 47.82 -11.78 5.47
N GLN A 468 46.48 -11.77 5.40
CA GLN A 468 45.71 -11.28 4.26
C GLN A 468 45.01 -9.97 4.62
N ASP A 469 44.60 -9.22 3.60
CA ASP A 469 43.75 -8.05 3.83
C ASP A 469 42.32 -8.52 4.09
N ASP A 470 41.79 -8.21 5.27
CA ASP A 470 40.42 -8.53 5.65
C ASP A 470 39.43 -7.49 5.15
N LEU A 471 38.25 -7.95 4.74
CA LEU A 471 37.15 -7.11 4.31
C LEU A 471 35.91 -7.34 5.17
N LEU A 472 35.23 -6.25 5.52
CA LEU A 472 33.92 -6.27 6.15
C LEU A 472 32.86 -5.96 5.09
N ASP A 473 31.90 -6.85 4.95
CA ASP A 473 30.75 -6.65 4.06
C ASP A 473 29.69 -5.82 4.77
N LEU A 474 29.31 -4.70 4.17
CA LEU A 474 28.31 -3.76 4.63
C LEU A 474 27.05 -3.90 3.79
N ARG A 475 25.88 -3.89 4.43
CA ARG A 475 24.58 -3.95 3.75
C ARG A 475 23.56 -3.03 4.42
N VAL A 476 22.80 -2.32 3.60
CA VAL A 476 21.62 -1.55 4.01
C VAL A 476 20.44 -1.98 3.14
N ARG A 477 19.31 -2.31 3.77
CA ARG A 477 18.07 -2.62 3.08
C ARG A 477 16.94 -1.73 3.59
N LEU A 478 16.12 -1.25 2.66
CA LEU A 478 14.79 -0.70 2.96
C LEU A 478 13.77 -1.83 2.77
N LEU A 479 13.19 -2.30 3.86
CA LEU A 479 12.30 -3.44 3.91
C LEU A 479 10.86 -3.01 4.18
N TYR A 480 9.88 -3.77 3.69
CA TYR A 480 8.46 -3.51 3.89
C TYR A 480 7.68 -4.80 4.14
N VAL A 481 6.75 -4.74 5.10
CA VAL A 481 5.75 -5.79 5.36
C VAL A 481 4.38 -5.14 5.53
N ILE A 482 3.37 -5.79 4.96
CA ILE A 482 1.96 -5.60 5.27
C ILE A 482 1.39 -6.93 5.78
N ASN A 483 0.40 -6.84 6.66
CA ASN A 483 -0.12 -7.96 7.44
C ASN A 483 0.99 -8.55 8.31
N THR A 484 1.57 -7.71 9.18
CA THR A 484 2.58 -8.14 10.14
C THR A 484 2.06 -9.33 10.98
N PRO A 485 2.92 -10.25 11.44
CA PRO A 485 2.48 -11.37 12.27
C PRO A 485 1.71 -10.94 13.51
N ALA A 486 2.10 -9.83 14.16
CA ALA A 486 1.39 -9.28 15.32
C ALA A 486 -0.03 -8.82 14.97
N TYR A 487 -0.24 -8.24 13.79
CA TYR A 487 -1.58 -7.84 13.34
C TYR A 487 -2.44 -9.06 12.98
N LEU A 488 -1.87 -10.06 12.32
CA LEU A 488 -2.57 -11.31 12.03
C LEU A 488 -2.94 -12.08 13.30
N GLU A 489 -2.05 -12.09 14.30
CA GLU A 489 -2.34 -12.64 15.62
C GLU A 489 -3.47 -11.87 16.29
N PHE A 490 -3.43 -10.54 16.30
CA PHE A 490 -4.52 -9.71 16.80
C PHE A 490 -5.86 -10.07 16.13
N LEU A 491 -5.90 -10.14 14.79
CA LEU A 491 -7.11 -10.50 14.06
C LEU A 491 -7.64 -11.87 14.46
N ALA A 492 -6.75 -12.85 14.68
CA ALA A 492 -7.13 -14.19 15.12
C ALA A 492 -7.62 -14.25 16.57
N THR A 493 -7.01 -13.50 17.49
CA THR A 493 -7.31 -13.56 18.91
C THR A 493 -8.48 -12.69 19.33
N GLU A 494 -8.63 -11.51 18.70
CA GLU A 494 -9.69 -10.55 19.04
C GLU A 494 -11.00 -10.81 18.29
N ASN A 495 -10.97 -11.61 17.23
CA ASN A 495 -12.19 -12.05 16.57
C ASN A 495 -12.93 -13.08 17.43
N GLN A 496 -14.09 -12.67 17.93
CA GLN A 496 -15.01 -13.46 18.75
C GLN A 496 -16.33 -13.74 18.02
N THR A 497 -16.48 -13.29 16.77
CA THR A 497 -17.73 -13.39 16.00
C THR A 497 -17.72 -14.56 15.03
N ASN A 498 -16.59 -14.86 14.39
CA ASN A 498 -16.46 -15.94 13.42
C ASN A 498 -15.00 -16.44 13.34
N SER A 499 -14.68 -17.27 12.36
CA SER A 499 -13.33 -17.82 12.17
C SER A 499 -12.41 -16.96 11.29
N ALA A 500 -12.90 -15.86 10.69
CA ALA A 500 -12.18 -15.13 9.64
C ALA A 500 -10.77 -14.68 10.05
N GLY A 501 -10.59 -14.29 11.32
CA GLY A 501 -9.28 -13.92 11.85
C GLY A 501 -8.29 -15.09 11.91
N ALA A 502 -8.74 -16.24 12.44
CA ALA A 502 -7.94 -17.46 12.51
C ALA A 502 -7.66 -18.04 11.12
N ASP A 503 -8.65 -17.98 10.23
CA ASP A 503 -8.52 -18.43 8.84
C ASP A 503 -7.52 -17.55 8.08
N ALA A 504 -7.57 -16.22 8.26
CA ALA A 504 -6.60 -15.31 7.68
C ALA A 504 -5.18 -15.58 8.21
N GLN A 505 -4.98 -15.70 9.52
CA GLN A 505 -3.68 -15.99 10.12
C GLN A 505 -3.06 -17.29 9.57
N ALA A 506 -3.88 -18.34 9.39
CA ALA A 506 -3.42 -19.64 8.91
C ALA A 506 -2.84 -19.62 7.48
N LEU A 507 -3.13 -18.58 6.70
CA LEU A 507 -2.62 -18.41 5.32
C LEU A 507 -1.21 -17.80 5.28
N PHE A 508 -0.75 -17.22 6.39
CA PHE A 508 0.53 -16.56 6.46
C PHE A 508 1.57 -17.43 7.20
N PRO A 509 2.84 -17.35 6.79
CA PRO A 509 3.93 -17.93 7.57
C PRO A 509 4.07 -17.19 8.91
N ALA A 510 4.61 -17.88 9.92
CA ALA A 510 4.86 -17.29 11.24
C ALA A 510 5.84 -16.10 11.17
N ASP A 511 6.88 -16.22 10.35
CA ASP A 511 7.80 -15.14 10.03
C ASP A 511 7.51 -14.61 8.61
N PRO A 512 7.44 -13.29 8.42
CA PRO A 512 7.18 -12.70 7.12
C PRO A 512 8.40 -12.84 6.21
N ASP A 513 8.17 -12.70 4.91
CA ASP A 513 9.21 -12.44 3.90
C ASP A 513 9.11 -10.97 3.47
N PRO A 514 9.92 -10.07 4.05
CA PRO A 514 9.81 -8.64 3.77
C PRO A 514 10.18 -8.30 2.34
N LEU A 515 9.39 -7.41 1.72
CA LEU A 515 9.71 -6.86 0.41
C LEU A 515 10.92 -5.93 0.52
N VAL A 516 11.91 -6.14 -0.34
CA VAL A 516 13.07 -5.25 -0.46
C VAL A 516 12.73 -4.13 -1.44
N LEU A 517 12.55 -2.91 -0.93
CA LEU A 517 12.26 -1.74 -1.76
C LEU A 517 13.53 -1.12 -2.34
N ALA A 518 14.63 -1.16 -1.59
CA ALA A 518 15.95 -0.70 -2.03
C ALA A 518 17.04 -1.43 -1.23
N GLU A 519 18.19 -1.63 -1.87
CA GLU A 519 19.35 -2.27 -1.26
C GLU A 519 20.64 -1.59 -1.68
N TRP A 520 21.55 -1.47 -0.72
CA TRP A 520 22.92 -1.03 -0.94
C TRP A 520 23.89 -1.99 -0.26
N THR A 521 25.00 -2.29 -0.93
CA THR A 521 26.07 -3.16 -0.40
C THR A 521 27.44 -2.59 -0.74
N ALA A 522 28.42 -2.77 0.15
CA ALA A 522 29.83 -2.53 -0.13
C ALA A 522 30.73 -3.47 0.69
N SER A 523 31.99 -3.58 0.30
CA SER A 523 33.02 -4.24 1.12
C SER A 523 34.12 -3.24 1.41
N VAL A 524 34.53 -3.14 2.67
CA VAL A 524 35.52 -2.15 3.13
C VAL A 524 36.64 -2.83 3.89
N PRO A 525 37.88 -2.28 3.90
CA PRO A 525 38.96 -2.82 4.71
C PRO A 525 38.58 -2.94 6.18
N LEU A 526 38.96 -4.07 6.78
CA LEU A 526 38.73 -4.40 8.19
C LEU A 526 40.06 -4.48 8.94
N ARG A 527 40.12 -3.88 10.12
CA ARG A 527 41.25 -3.97 11.04
C ARG A 527 40.77 -4.18 12.47
N GLY A 528 41.73 -4.44 13.37
CA GLY A 528 41.43 -4.65 14.80
C GLY A 528 40.94 -6.07 15.12
N LEU A 529 41.18 -7.04 14.24
CA LEU A 529 40.98 -8.46 14.50
C LEU A 529 41.97 -8.94 15.58
N VAL A 530 41.54 -9.90 16.40
CA VAL A 530 42.40 -10.52 17.42
C VAL A 530 43.03 -11.80 16.87
N GLU A 531 44.31 -12.05 17.16
CA GLU A 531 44.95 -13.30 16.75
C GLU A 531 44.41 -14.50 17.56
N GLU A 532 44.38 -15.68 16.93
CA GLU A 532 43.96 -16.94 17.55
C GLU A 532 44.96 -17.34 18.66
N GLY A 533 44.70 -16.89 19.90
CA GLY A 533 45.57 -17.13 21.06
C GLY A 533 45.54 -16.04 22.12
N ASP A 534 45.00 -14.85 21.82
CA ASP A 534 44.98 -13.71 22.74
C ASP A 534 43.81 -13.75 23.76
N THR A 535 43.10 -14.88 23.84
CA THR A 535 42.06 -15.13 24.87
C THR A 535 42.63 -15.65 26.20
N SER A 536 43.95 -15.83 26.31
CA SER A 536 44.64 -16.22 27.55
C SER A 536 45.72 -15.21 27.95
N GLY A 537 45.34 -14.12 28.64
CA GLY A 537 46.33 -13.14 29.12
C GLY A 537 45.77 -12.02 29.99
N GLY A 538 45.46 -12.32 31.26
CA GLY A 538 45.11 -11.31 32.26
C GLY A 538 44.69 -11.88 33.62
N ASP A 539 45.53 -12.75 34.20
CA ASP A 539 45.36 -13.33 35.54
C ASP A 539 45.95 -12.39 36.63
N SER A 540 45.32 -12.45 37.80
CA SER A 540 45.82 -12.19 39.17
C SER A 540 46.91 -11.12 39.42
N SER A 541 46.55 -10.15 40.27
CA SER A 541 47.48 -9.63 41.28
C SER A 541 46.92 -9.92 42.68
N ASP A 542 47.54 -10.90 43.31
CA ASP A 542 47.48 -11.23 44.72
C ASP A 542 47.89 -10.02 45.58
N GLY A 543 47.18 -9.82 46.69
CA GLY A 543 47.33 -8.65 47.56
C GLY A 543 46.68 -8.86 48.91
N THR A 544 47.21 -9.79 49.70
CA THR A 544 46.91 -9.92 51.14
C THR A 544 47.25 -8.65 51.92
N SER A 545 46.30 -8.14 52.69
CA SER A 545 46.56 -7.51 54.00
C SER A 545 45.33 -7.60 54.92
N ASP A 546 45.55 -8.20 56.09
CA ASP A 546 44.67 -8.21 57.26
C ASP A 546 44.20 -6.80 57.69
N GLY A 547 42.99 -6.72 58.24
CA GLY A 547 42.51 -5.51 58.91
C GLY A 547 41.07 -5.62 59.43
N THR A 548 40.93 -6.11 60.66
CA THR A 548 39.75 -6.06 61.53
C THR A 548 39.09 -4.67 61.63
N GLY A 549 37.76 -4.60 61.73
CA GLY A 549 37.08 -3.48 62.40
C GLY A 549 35.66 -3.16 61.94
N ASP A 550 34.70 -3.49 62.81
CA ASP A 550 33.43 -2.81 63.09
C ASP A 550 32.28 -2.76 62.06
N ALA A 551 31.23 -3.52 62.41
CA ALA A 551 29.83 -3.13 62.25
C ALA A 551 29.52 -1.91 63.19
N PRO A 552 28.43 -1.12 63.01
CA PRO A 552 27.07 -1.67 63.14
C PRO A 552 25.92 -0.97 62.36
N THR A 553 24.89 -1.78 62.05
CA THR A 553 23.43 -1.53 62.24
C THR A 553 22.78 -0.27 61.65
N THR A 554 21.72 -0.35 60.86
CA THR A 554 20.29 -0.59 61.23
C THR A 554 19.50 -0.37 59.92
N GLY A 555 18.34 -0.92 59.57
CA GLY A 555 17.24 -1.65 60.20
C GLY A 555 16.31 -2.09 59.02
N ALA A 556 15.73 -3.29 59.02
CA ALA A 556 14.35 -3.58 59.48
C ALA A 556 13.32 -2.65 58.82
N THR A 557 12.32 -3.07 58.04
CA THR A 557 11.30 -4.14 58.20
C THR A 557 10.56 -4.26 56.86
N SER A 558 10.43 -5.43 56.21
CA SER A 558 9.49 -6.54 56.47
C SER A 558 8.00 -6.23 56.27
N ASN A 559 7.39 -7.14 55.51
CA ASN A 559 5.99 -7.56 55.42
C ASN A 559 5.25 -7.07 54.16
N GLY A 560 4.67 -7.94 53.35
CA GLY A 560 4.55 -9.39 53.50
C GLY A 560 3.31 -9.91 52.79
N THR A 561 3.44 -11.16 52.35
CA THR A 561 2.38 -12.19 52.21
C THR A 561 1.27 -11.91 51.19
N GLY A 562 0.99 -12.79 50.23
CA GLY A 562 1.50 -14.14 50.00
C GLY A 562 0.40 -15.04 49.45
N THR A 563 0.84 -16.04 48.67
CA THR A 563 0.28 -17.40 48.53
C THR A 563 -1.11 -17.53 47.91
N SER A 564 -1.47 -18.55 47.12
CA SER A 564 -0.80 -19.66 46.44
C SER A 564 -1.96 -20.49 45.85
N SER A 565 -1.78 -21.18 44.73
CA SER A 565 -1.87 -22.65 44.67
C SER A 565 -2.19 -23.16 43.25
N SER A 566 -1.37 -24.13 42.89
CA SER A 566 -1.44 -25.02 41.75
C SER A 566 -2.36 -26.23 42.01
N THR A 567 -3.02 -26.71 40.96
CA THR A 567 -3.30 -28.14 40.63
C THR A 567 -3.70 -28.14 39.14
N GLY A 568 -3.28 -28.99 38.21
CA GLY A 568 -2.67 -30.31 38.25
C GLY A 568 -3.70 -31.38 37.83
N ALA A 569 -3.82 -31.71 36.53
CA ALA A 569 -4.39 -32.97 36.04
C ALA A 569 -4.15 -33.22 34.53
N THR A 570 -3.49 -34.33 34.22
CA THR A 570 -3.56 -35.09 32.96
C THR A 570 -4.51 -36.28 33.17
N PRO A 571 -5.06 -36.90 32.10
CA PRO A 571 -4.75 -38.31 31.91
C PRO A 571 -4.61 -38.77 30.43
N THR A 572 -4.01 -39.95 30.31
CA THR A 572 -3.51 -40.73 29.18
C THR A 572 -4.51 -41.70 28.51
N GLY A 573 -4.16 -42.15 27.29
CA GLY A 573 -4.49 -43.46 26.67
C GLY A 573 -5.40 -43.38 25.43
N THR A 574 -5.26 -44.10 24.31
CA THR A 574 -4.57 -45.37 24.02
C THR A 574 -4.47 -45.57 22.49
N THR A 575 -3.53 -46.41 22.06
CA THR A 575 -3.13 -46.89 20.72
C THR A 575 -4.17 -47.65 19.87
N THR A 576 -4.02 -47.62 18.53
CA THR A 576 -4.20 -48.79 17.62
C THR A 576 -3.45 -48.60 16.28
N ASP A 577 -2.77 -49.68 15.85
CA ASP A 577 -2.08 -49.92 14.58
C ASP A 577 -3.02 -50.27 13.40
N ALA A 578 -2.58 -50.00 12.15
CA ALA A 578 -2.73 -50.81 10.92
C ALA A 578 -1.91 -50.16 9.79
N THR A 579 -0.71 -50.63 9.40
CA THR A 579 -0.32 -51.65 8.38
C THR A 579 -0.93 -51.58 6.96
N ASP A 580 -0.01 -51.72 5.99
CA ASP A 580 -0.09 -52.05 4.54
C ASP A 580 -0.67 -50.98 3.58
N GLY A 581 -0.08 -50.61 2.45
CA GLY A 581 1.10 -51.05 1.70
C GLY A 581 0.88 -50.74 0.20
N ALA A 582 1.84 -50.10 -0.48
CA ALA A 582 2.10 -50.27 -1.92
C ALA A 582 3.33 -49.47 -2.38
N THR A 583 4.34 -50.22 -2.80
CA THR A 583 5.56 -49.84 -3.51
C THR A 583 5.37 -49.78 -5.04
N THR A 584 6.36 -49.19 -5.71
CA THR A 584 6.69 -49.16 -7.17
C THR A 584 5.99 -48.04 -7.96
N SER A 585 6.63 -47.22 -8.80
CA SER A 585 7.96 -47.14 -9.45
C SER A 585 8.09 -45.68 -9.93
N GLY A 586 9.18 -44.93 -9.74
CA GLY A 586 10.48 -45.11 -10.38
C GLY A 586 10.55 -44.36 -11.72
N GLN A 587 11.10 -43.13 -11.74
CA GLN A 587 12.12 -42.74 -12.72
C GLN A 587 12.86 -41.46 -12.32
N GLN A 588 14.19 -41.55 -12.43
CA GLN A 588 15.22 -40.56 -12.12
C GLN A 588 15.49 -39.60 -13.29
N GLY A 589 16.08 -38.45 -12.94
CA GLY A 589 17.10 -37.73 -13.71
C GLY A 589 16.64 -36.34 -14.15
N GLY A 590 17.29 -35.22 -13.81
CA GLY A 590 18.62 -34.99 -13.23
C GLY A 590 19.29 -33.81 -13.95
N GLY A 591 19.92 -32.91 -13.18
CA GLY A 591 20.79 -31.81 -13.65
C GLY A 591 20.02 -30.57 -14.09
N GLY A 592 20.37 -29.33 -13.71
CA GLY A 592 21.62 -28.71 -13.26
C GLY A 592 21.45 -27.24 -13.73
N GLY A 593 21.60 -26.25 -12.87
CA GLY A 593 22.84 -25.47 -12.79
C GLY A 593 22.80 -24.29 -13.78
N ASP A 594 23.17 -23.10 -13.29
CA ASP A 594 23.37 -21.82 -14.00
C ASP A 594 22.12 -20.91 -13.97
N GLY A 595 22.05 -19.81 -13.21
CA GLY A 595 23.11 -18.93 -12.73
C GLY A 595 23.39 -17.81 -13.73
N CYS A 596 22.43 -16.91 -13.96
CA CYS A 596 22.65 -15.69 -14.75
C CYS A 596 22.37 -14.45 -13.90
N GLY A 597 23.44 -13.89 -13.34
CA GLY A 597 23.46 -12.53 -12.81
C GLY A 597 23.55 -11.52 -13.96
N CYS A 598 22.62 -10.58 -14.00
CA CYS A 598 22.71 -9.39 -14.85
C CYS A 598 23.39 -8.27 -14.06
N ARG A 599 24.65 -8.02 -14.40
CA ARG A 599 25.40 -6.84 -13.95
C ARG A 599 24.86 -5.57 -14.63
N GLN A 600 24.70 -4.55 -13.81
CA GLN A 600 24.58 -3.15 -14.21
C GLN A 600 25.79 -2.70 -15.03
N SER A 601 25.55 -1.89 -16.06
CA SER A 601 26.57 -1.05 -16.70
C SER A 601 26.13 0.42 -16.58
N GLY A 602 26.88 1.17 -15.79
CA GLY A 602 26.78 2.63 -15.66
C GLY A 602 27.36 3.41 -16.85
N PRO A 603 27.33 4.75 -16.77
CA PRO A 603 27.20 5.64 -17.93
C PRO A 603 28.56 6.12 -18.49
N ALA A 604 28.59 6.44 -19.78
CA ALA A 604 29.69 7.18 -20.40
C ALA A 604 29.23 8.58 -20.82
N GLY A 605 29.95 9.58 -20.33
CA GLY A 605 29.68 11.00 -20.48
C GLY A 605 29.85 11.55 -21.91
N GLY A 606 29.33 12.76 -22.08
CA GLY A 606 29.18 13.45 -23.35
C GLY A 606 30.45 14.03 -23.97
N LEU A 607 30.29 14.47 -25.21
CA LEU A 607 31.15 15.45 -25.86
C LEU A 607 30.29 16.34 -26.75
N ALA A 608 30.31 17.64 -26.47
CA ALA A 608 29.74 18.69 -27.31
C ALA A 608 30.61 18.93 -28.55
N LEU A 609 30.01 19.24 -29.71
CA LEU A 609 30.67 20.05 -30.73
C LEU A 609 29.71 20.72 -31.74
N LEU A 610 29.68 22.05 -31.60
CA LEU A 610 29.50 23.14 -32.55
C LEU A 610 28.72 22.99 -33.88
N LEU A 611 27.71 23.85 -33.95
CA LEU A 611 27.21 24.66 -35.07
C LEU A 611 28.19 24.91 -36.23
N LEU A 612 27.70 24.73 -37.46
CA LEU A 612 28.09 25.56 -38.62
C LEU A 612 26.90 25.72 -39.58
N ALA A 613 26.43 26.95 -39.66
CA ALA A 613 25.42 27.42 -40.61
C ALA A 613 26.04 27.66 -41.99
N LEU A 614 25.39 27.21 -43.06
CA LEU A 614 25.56 27.74 -44.41
C LEU A 614 24.20 27.78 -45.11
N GLY A 615 23.63 28.97 -45.20
CA GLY A 615 22.46 29.23 -46.03
C GLY A 615 22.86 29.42 -47.49
N ARG A 616 21.96 29.04 -48.42
CA ARG A 616 21.76 29.80 -49.65
C ARG A 616 20.35 29.63 -50.21
N ARG A 617 19.79 30.79 -50.54
CA ARG A 617 18.43 31.08 -51.00
C ARG A 617 18.14 30.61 -52.43
N ARG A 618 16.86 30.25 -52.62
CA ARG A 618 15.92 30.60 -53.71
C ARG A 618 16.38 30.43 -55.17
N ARG A 619 15.55 29.70 -55.93
CA ARG A 619 14.71 30.33 -56.97
C ARG A 619 13.49 29.48 -57.34
N ALA A 620 12.39 30.19 -57.51
CA ALA A 620 11.08 29.73 -57.94
C ALA A 620 10.98 29.60 -59.47
N ARG A 621 10.11 28.69 -59.93
CA ARG A 621 8.90 28.92 -60.76
C ARG A 621 8.68 27.75 -61.72
N GLY A 622 7.45 27.26 -61.69
CA GLY A 622 6.82 26.25 -62.53
C GLY A 622 5.50 25.94 -61.88
#